data_AF-A0A7X6UQX2-F1
#
_entry.id   AF-A0A7X6UQX2-F1
#
_cell.length_a   1.000
_cell.length_b   1.000
_cell.length_c   1.000
_cell.angle_alpha   90.00
_cell.angle_beta   90.00
_cell.angle_gamma   90.00
#
_symmetry.space_group_name_H-M   'P 1'
#
loop_
_entity.id
_entity.type
_entity.pdbx_description
1 polymer ?
#
loop_
_entity_poly.entity_id
_entity_poly.type
_entity_poly.pdbx_seq_one_letter_code
_entity_poly.pdbx_strand_id
1 'polypeptide(L)'
;MRVNLDGKLVSVVYGYPCSINIDPMEKKPLFHFLPATQILSLATVGCNLHCKNCQNWEISQCNPEDSAVYECPPDLVVELARQHGCRSIACTYTDPVIFYEYALD
;
A
#
# COMPACT_ATOMS: atom_id res chain seq x y z
N MET A 1 3.72 -4.70 8.03
CA MET A 1 3.92 -5.90 8.87
C MET A 1 3.08 -5.78 10.15
N ARG A 2 2.56 -6.89 10.68
CA ARG A 2 1.80 -6.90 11.94
C ARG A 2 2.53 -7.67 13.03
N VAL A 3 2.51 -7.16 14.25
CA VAL A 3 3.15 -7.75 15.43
C VAL A 3 2.10 -7.97 16.51
N ASN A 4 2.24 -9.06 17.27
CA ASN A 4 1.40 -9.30 18.45
C ASN A 4 2.04 -8.59 19.66
N LEU A 5 1.37 -7.56 20.17
CA LEU A 5 1.72 -6.89 21.42
C LEU A 5 0.61 -7.17 22.43
N ASP A 6 0.92 -7.97 23.45
CA ASP A 6 0.02 -8.30 24.56
C ASP A 6 -1.36 -8.83 24.13
N GLY A 7 -1.39 -9.68 23.10
CA GLY A 7 -2.63 -10.26 22.55
C GLY A 7 -3.34 -9.37 21.53
N LYS A 8 -2.81 -8.18 21.22
CA LYS A 8 -3.33 -7.28 20.19
C LYS A 8 -2.41 -7.29 18.98
N LEU A 9 -2.98 -7.51 17.80
CA LEU A 9 -2.25 -7.46 16.55
C LEU A 9 -2.16 -6.01 16.04
N VAL A 10 -0.97 -5.41 16.07
CA VAL A 10 -0.71 -4.00 15.73
C VAL A 10 0.09 -3.91 14.42
N SER A 11 -0.25 -2.96 13.55
CA SER A 11 0.57 -2.65 12.37
C SER A 11 1.74 -1.74 12.75
N VAL A 12 2.97 -2.13 12.39
CA VAL A 12 4.19 -1.33 12.63
C VAL A 12 4.58 -0.45 11.44
N VAL A 13 3.76 -0.43 10.40
CA VAL A 13 4.01 0.28 9.14
C VAL A 13 2.92 1.32 8.82
N TYR A 14 2.07 1.63 9.81
CA TYR A 14 1.01 2.61 9.68
C TYR A 14 1.58 3.99 9.35
N GLY A 15 1.11 4.63 8.28
CA GLY A 15 1.59 5.95 7.86
C GLY A 15 3.00 5.96 7.25
N TYR A 16 3.58 4.78 6.98
CA TYR A 16 4.92 4.65 6.41
C TYR A 16 4.93 3.73 5.16
N PRO A 17 4.30 4.13 4.05
CA PRO A 17 4.40 3.39 2.79
C PRO A 17 5.85 3.35 2.28
N CYS A 18 6.23 2.23 1.66
CA CYS A 18 7.51 2.07 0.96
C CYS A 18 7.40 2.30 -0.55
N SER A 19 6.18 2.35 -1.08
CA SER A 19 5.89 2.65 -2.47
C SER A 19 4.67 3.54 -2.57
N ILE A 20 4.79 4.61 -3.36
CA ILE A 20 3.72 5.52 -3.74
C ILE A 20 3.92 5.82 -5.23
N ASN A 21 2.94 5.47 -6.06
CA ASN A 21 3.04 5.57 -7.50
C ASN A 21 1.69 6.01 -8.09
N ILE A 22 1.72 6.82 -9.15
CA ILE A 22 0.54 7.09 -9.96
C ILE A 22 0.56 6.13 -11.13
N ASP A 23 -0.47 5.29 -11.23
CA ASP A 23 -0.62 4.31 -12.29
C ASP A 23 -1.89 4.56 -13.10
N PRO A 24 -1.96 4.07 -14.35
CA PRO A 24 -3.23 3.94 -15.05
C PRO A 24 -4.12 2.88 -14.39
N MET A 25 -5.45 3.11 -14.37
CA MET A 25 -6.43 2.16 -13.84
C MET A 25 -6.33 0.78 -14.52
N GLU A 26 -5.89 0.73 -15.77
CA GLU A 26 -5.68 -0.48 -16.58
C GLU A 26 -4.63 -1.45 -15.99
N LYS A 27 -3.77 -0.99 -15.09
CA LYS A 27 -2.84 -1.87 -14.35
C LYS A 27 -3.57 -2.74 -13.31
N LYS A 28 -4.79 -2.35 -12.90
CA LYS A 28 -5.57 -3.07 -11.89
C LYS A 28 -6.38 -4.18 -12.54
N PRO A 29 -6.58 -5.32 -11.85
CA PRO A 29 -7.34 -6.45 -12.38
C PRO A 29 -8.86 -6.19 -12.35
N LEU A 30 -9.31 -5.07 -12.92
CA LEU A 30 -10.69 -4.63 -12.96
C LEU A 30 -11.13 -4.43 -14.41
N PHE A 31 -12.16 -5.15 -14.85
CA PHE A 31 -12.66 -5.07 -16.22
C PHE A 31 -13.57 -3.85 -16.41
N HIS A 32 -13.21 -2.96 -17.35
CA HIS A 32 -13.98 -1.76 -17.71
C HIS A 32 -14.37 -0.89 -16.48
N PHE A 33 -13.46 -0.79 -15.51
CA PHE A 33 -13.66 0.05 -14.34
C PHE A 33 -12.89 1.35 -14.53
N LEU A 34 -13.59 2.48 -14.56
CA LEU A 34 -13.02 3.84 -14.73
C LEU A 34 -11.88 3.94 -15.77
N PRO A 35 -12.12 3.61 -17.06
CA PRO A 35 -11.07 3.61 -18.08
C PRO A 35 -10.36 4.97 -18.23
N ALA A 36 -9.08 4.94 -18.58
CA ALA A 36 -8.20 6.09 -18.79
C ALA A 36 -8.05 7.03 -17.58
N THR A 37 -8.48 6.61 -16.39
CA THR A 37 -8.28 7.38 -15.16
C THR A 37 -6.96 7.03 -14.48
N GLN A 38 -6.43 7.99 -13.73
CA GLN A 38 -5.26 7.78 -12.89
C GLN A 38 -5.66 7.30 -11.49
N ILE A 39 -4.85 6.43 -10.92
CA ILE A 39 -5.00 5.89 -9.56
C ILE A 39 -3.71 6.05 -8.78
N LEU A 40 -3.81 6.56 -7.54
CA LEU A 40 -2.68 6.63 -6.62
C LEU A 40 -2.53 5.25 -5.95
N SER A 41 -1.51 4.51 -6.34
CA SER A 41 -1.16 3.21 -5.77
C SER A 41 -0.17 3.37 -4.62
N LEU A 42 -0.43 2.71 -3.49
CA LEU A 42 0.50 2.69 -2.37
C LEU A 42 0.61 1.29 -1.76
N ALA A 43 1.75 1.06 -1.10
CA ALA A 43 2.04 -0.16 -0.38
C ALA A 43 2.94 0.13 0.82
N THR A 44 2.78 -0.64 1.88
CA THR A 44 3.73 -0.69 3.00
C THR A 44 4.57 -1.97 2.93
N VAL A 45 5.67 -1.99 3.69
CA VAL A 45 6.56 -3.16 3.80
C VAL A 45 5.87 -4.35 4.48
N GLY A 46 6.15 -5.53 3.96
CA GLY A 46 5.70 -6.83 4.45
C GLY A 46 4.48 -7.37 3.70
N CYS A 47 4.11 -8.62 4.00
CA CYS A 47 2.94 -9.30 3.45
C CYS A 47 2.66 -10.53 4.33
N ASN A 48 1.40 -10.95 4.48
CA ASN A 48 1.10 -12.19 5.20
C ASN A 48 1.43 -13.45 4.38
N LEU A 49 1.72 -13.27 3.09
CA LEU A 49 1.99 -14.35 2.14
C LEU A 49 3.44 -14.28 1.65
N HIS A 50 4.10 -15.43 1.61
CA HIS A 50 5.43 -15.61 1.02
C HIS A 50 5.31 -16.30 -0.33
N CYS A 51 4.63 -15.64 -1.28
CA CYS A 51 4.39 -16.20 -2.61
C CYS A 51 5.71 -16.43 -3.35
N LYS A 52 5.96 -17.65 -3.84
CA LYS A 52 7.20 -18.02 -4.54
C LYS A 52 7.44 -17.23 -5.85
N ASN A 53 6.36 -16.77 -6.48
CA ASN A 53 6.41 -16.00 -7.73
C ASN A 53 5.93 -14.55 -7.52
N CYS A 54 6.14 -13.98 -6.34
CA CYS A 54 5.76 -12.59 -6.09
C CYS A 54 6.63 -11.65 -6.92
N GLN A 55 6.02 -10.80 -7.76
CA GLN A 55 6.77 -9.77 -8.51
C GLN A 55 7.24 -8.61 -7.63
N ASN A 56 6.59 -8.41 -6.47
CA ASN A 56 6.94 -7.38 -5.49
C ASN A 56 7.62 -7.99 -4.26
N TRP A 57 8.36 -9.09 -4.43
CA TRP A 57 8.99 -9.82 -3.33
C TRP A 57 9.93 -8.93 -2.50
N GLU A 58 10.59 -7.97 -3.14
CA GLU A 58 11.53 -7.03 -2.50
C GLU A 58 10.88 -6.15 -1.43
N ILE A 59 9.57 -5.85 -1.53
CA ILE A 59 8.85 -5.07 -0.51
C ILE A 59 7.90 -5.94 0.33
N SER A 60 7.40 -7.05 -0.24
CA SER A 60 6.46 -7.93 0.46
C SER A 60 7.14 -8.91 1.42
N GLN A 61 8.39 -9.27 1.17
CA GLN A 61 9.16 -10.25 1.97
C GLN A 61 10.38 -9.62 2.65
N CYS A 62 10.41 -8.28 2.71
CA CYS A 62 11.42 -7.49 3.38
C CYS A 62 10.96 -7.11 4.80
N ASN A 63 11.90 -6.94 5.73
CA ASN A 63 11.57 -6.40 7.05
C ASN A 63 11.46 -4.87 6.97
N PRO A 64 10.60 -4.23 7.80
CA PRO A 64 10.44 -2.78 7.81
C PRO A 64 11.76 -2.00 7.96
N GLU A 65 12.71 -2.51 8.75
CA GLU A 65 14.03 -1.93 8.99
C GLU A 65 14.98 -1.95 7.78
N ASP A 66 14.72 -2.83 6.82
CA ASP A 66 15.57 -3.05 5.65
C ASP A 66 15.08 -2.25 4.42
N SER A 67 13.99 -1.48 4.55
CA SER A 67 13.36 -0.77 3.44
C SER A 67 13.32 0.73 3.66
N ALA A 68 13.50 1.49 2.57
CA ALA A 68 13.22 2.92 2.60
C ALA A 68 11.70 3.16 2.63
N VAL A 69 11.25 4.01 3.55
CA VAL A 69 9.85 4.38 3.71
C VAL A 69 9.67 5.90 3.65
N TYR A 70 8.46 6.31 3.30
CA TYR A 70 8.04 7.71 3.29
C TYR A 70 7.10 7.94 4.47
N GLU A 71 7.31 9.02 5.23
CA GLU A 71 6.30 9.47 6.18
C GLU A 71 5.11 10.04 5.39
N CYS A 72 4.00 9.33 5.42
CA CYS A 72 2.79 9.68 4.68
C CYS A 72 1.57 9.27 5.50
N PRO A 73 1.07 10.15 6.39
CA PRO A 73 -0.18 9.88 7.12
C PRO A 73 -1.39 9.84 6.17
N PRO A 74 -2.53 9.25 6.58
CA PRO A 74 -3.72 9.11 5.73
C PRO A 74 -4.16 10.41 5.03
N ASP A 75 -4.20 11.52 5.77
CA ASP A 75 -4.58 12.82 5.23
C ASP A 75 -3.66 13.27 4.07
N LEU A 76 -2.36 12.98 4.16
CA LEU A 76 -1.40 13.31 3.11
C LEU A 76 -1.60 12.41 1.88
N VAL A 77 -2.00 11.15 2.03
CA VAL A 77 -2.36 10.28 0.90
C VAL A 77 -3.53 10.88 0.13
N VAL A 78 -4.57 11.31 0.84
CA VAL A 78 -5.76 11.93 0.24
C VAL A 78 -5.40 13.24 -0.45
N GLU A 79 -4.55 14.06 0.18
CA GLU A 79 -4.04 15.29 -0.41
C GLU A 79 -3.26 15.01 -1.70
N LEU A 80 -2.30 14.07 -1.67
CA LEU A 80 -1.50 13.69 -2.83
C LEU A 80 -2.38 13.19 -3.98
N ALA A 81 -3.41 12.37 -3.69
CA ALA A 81 -4.35 11.89 -4.69
C ALA A 81 -5.10 13.06 -5.36
N ARG A 82 -5.57 14.02 -4.56
CA ARG A 82 -6.26 15.23 -5.07
C ARG A 82 -5.33 16.12 -5.89
N GLN A 83 -4.13 16.39 -5.39
CA GLN A 83 -3.12 17.22 -6.06
C GLN A 83 -2.77 16.69 -7.45
N HIS A 84 -2.72 15.37 -7.61
CA HIS A 84 -2.40 14.72 -8.89
C HIS A 84 -3.63 14.34 -9.73
N GLY A 85 -4.84 14.75 -9.32
CA GLY A 85 -6.07 14.46 -10.06
C GLY A 85 -6.41 12.96 -10.13
N CYS A 86 -5.94 12.16 -9.18
CA CYS A 86 -6.27 10.74 -9.09
C CYS A 86 -7.72 10.58 -8.60
N ARG A 87 -8.51 9.77 -9.30
CA ARG A 87 -9.93 9.51 -8.94
C ARG A 87 -10.09 8.39 -7.92
N SER A 88 -9.00 7.68 -7.62
CA SER A 88 -9.00 6.50 -6.77
C SER A 88 -7.65 6.37 -6.08
N ILE A 89 -7.66 5.65 -4.95
CA ILE A 89 -6.47 5.21 -4.24
C ILE A 89 -6.49 3.68 -4.23
N ALA A 90 -5.37 3.05 -4.55
CA ALA A 90 -5.20 1.60 -4.47
C ALA A 90 -4.19 1.23 -3.38
N CYS A 91 -4.68 0.55 -2.36
CA CYS A 91 -3.84 -0.20 -1.42
C CYS A 91 -3.42 -1.52 -2.10
N THR A 92 -2.18 -1.61 -2.57
CA THR A 92 -1.74 -2.65 -3.50
C THR A 92 -0.28 -3.07 -3.27
N TYR A 93 0.29 -3.84 -4.19
CA TYR A 93 1.65 -4.40 -4.23
C TYR A 93 2.00 -5.40 -3.12
N THR A 94 1.53 -5.17 -1.91
CA THR A 94 1.59 -6.06 -0.75
C THR A 94 0.18 -6.44 -0.28
N ASP A 95 0.06 -7.35 0.69
CA ASP A 95 -1.24 -7.72 1.27
C ASP A 95 -1.78 -6.54 2.10
N PRO A 96 -2.90 -5.91 1.70
CA PRO A 96 -3.42 -4.72 2.38
C PRO A 96 -3.85 -5.00 3.84
N VAL A 97 -4.08 -6.25 4.23
CA VAL A 97 -4.43 -6.61 5.62
C VAL A 97 -3.31 -6.21 6.60
N ILE A 98 -2.06 -6.16 6.16
CA ILE A 98 -0.93 -5.79 7.03
C ILE A 98 -0.95 -4.32 7.46
N PHE A 99 -1.64 -3.46 6.71
CA PHE A 99 -1.78 -2.02 6.96
C PHE A 99 -3.26 -1.59 6.89
N TYR A 100 -4.17 -2.50 7.25
CA TYR A 100 -5.61 -2.28 7.12
C TYR A 100 -6.09 -1.00 7.79
N GLU A 101 -5.61 -0.69 8.99
CA GLU A 101 -5.96 0.54 9.71
C GLU A 101 -5.57 1.78 8.89
N TYR A 102 -4.39 1.76 8.26
CA TYR A 102 -3.92 2.85 7.41
C TYR A 102 -4.71 2.98 6.08
N ALA A 103 -5.31 1.88 5.60
CA ALA A 103 -6.17 1.90 4.42
C ALA A 103 -7.62 2.30 4.74
N LEU A 104 -8.04 2.12 6.00
CA LEU A 104 -9.38 2.43 6.49
C LEU A 104 -9.52 3.92 6.83
N ASP A 105 -8.50 4.46 7.50
CA ASP A 105 -8.39 5.88 7.86
C ASP A 105 -8.14 6.76 6.62
#